data_AF-A0A957RLP1-F1
#
_entry.id   AF-A0A957RLP1-F1
#
_cell.length_a   1.000
_cell.length_b   1.000
_cell.length_c   1.000
_cell.angle_alpha   90.00
_cell.angle_beta   90.00
_cell.angle_gamma   90.00
#
_symmetry.space_group_name_H-M   'P 1'
#
loop_
_entity.id
_entity.type
_entity.pdbx_description
1 polymer ?
#
loop_
_entity_poly.entity_id
_entity_poly.type
_entity_poly.pdbx_seq_one_letter_code
_entity_poly.pdbx_strand_id
1 'polypeptide(L)'
;MTHAPDDQSTLPGGDNPYVGPRNFEDNERERRLFFGRDREGADLLSLVLAERLVLFYAPSGAGKSSLLNARLFPGLRDEGFTILGRARAGGQLPDGIALETVANVYAFNVLRDIDRGQT
;
A
#
# COMPACT_ATOMS: atom_id res chain seq x y z
N MET A 1 35.39 12.92 -13.69
CA MET A 1 34.93 12.69 -12.30
C MET A 1 34.32 11.30 -12.27
N THR A 2 35.10 10.33 -11.81
CA THR A 2 34.72 8.92 -11.76
C THR A 2 33.77 8.71 -10.58
N HIS A 3 32.56 8.22 -10.87
CA HIS A 3 31.59 7.78 -9.86
C HIS A 3 32.23 6.64 -9.07
N ALA A 4 32.41 6.82 -7.76
CA ALA A 4 32.79 5.73 -6.87
C ALA A 4 31.64 4.70 -6.87
N PRO A 5 31.92 3.39 -6.90
CA PRO A 5 30.87 2.39 -6.77
C PRO A 5 30.28 2.50 -5.35
N ASP A 6 28.96 2.49 -5.24
CA ASP A 6 28.25 2.44 -3.96
C ASP A 6 28.73 1.20 -3.19
N ASP A 7 29.48 1.43 -2.12
CA ASP A 7 29.96 0.42 -1.20
C ASP A 7 28.77 -0.14 -0.40
N GLN A 8 28.13 -1.17 -0.95
CA GLN A 8 27.23 -2.05 -0.21
C GLN A 8 28.07 -2.91 0.74
N SER A 9 28.60 -2.28 1.79
CA SER A 9 29.21 -2.98 2.90
C SER A 9 28.18 -3.95 3.49
N THR A 10 28.34 -5.20 3.11
CA THR A 10 27.49 -6.31 3.55
C THR A 10 27.87 -6.57 5.00
N LEU A 11 27.06 -6.06 5.94
CA LEU A 11 27.24 -6.33 7.36
C LEU A 11 27.18 -7.85 7.57
N PRO A 12 28.22 -8.47 8.16
CA PRO A 12 28.23 -9.91 8.36
C PRO A 12 27.27 -10.27 9.49
N GLY A 13 26.12 -10.86 9.12
CA GLY A 13 25.15 -11.44 10.05
C GLY A 13 24.16 -10.45 10.67
N GLY A 14 22.95 -10.40 10.13
CA GLY A 14 21.78 -9.78 10.76
C GLY A 14 21.29 -8.52 10.06
N ASP A 15 20.20 -8.68 9.31
CA ASP A 15 19.20 -7.68 8.94
C ASP A 15 19.54 -6.20 9.21
N ASN A 16 19.87 -5.47 8.15
CA ASN A 16 19.84 -4.01 8.20
C ASN A 16 18.45 -3.54 8.69
N PRO A 17 18.35 -2.83 9.83
CA PRO A 17 17.07 -2.39 10.38
C PRO A 17 16.41 -1.30 9.52
N TYR A 18 17.19 -0.65 8.65
CA TYR A 18 16.71 0.37 7.74
C TYR A 18 16.27 -0.25 6.42
N VAL A 19 14.95 -0.27 6.21
CA VAL A 19 14.32 -0.80 4.99
C VAL A 19 14.61 0.02 3.74
N GLY A 20 15.14 1.25 3.89
CA GLY A 20 15.37 2.17 2.79
C GLY A 20 14.07 2.73 2.19
N PRO A 21 14.02 3.07 0.89
CA PRO A 21 12.87 3.71 0.26
C PRO A 21 11.70 2.77 -0.04
N ARG A 22 11.82 1.46 0.24
CA ARG A 22 10.71 0.52 0.04
C ARG A 22 9.62 0.75 1.08
N ASN A 23 8.40 0.37 0.72
CA ASN A 23 7.31 0.35 1.69
C ASN A 23 7.53 -0.78 2.71
N PHE A 24 7.05 -0.57 3.93
CA PHE A 24 6.92 -1.65 4.90
C PHE A 24 5.87 -2.65 4.40
N GLU A 25 6.09 -3.94 4.67
CA GLU A 25 5.15 -4.99 4.27
C GLU A 25 4.14 -5.29 5.40
N ASP A 26 3.01 -5.90 5.02
CA ASP A 26 1.99 -6.36 5.98
C ASP A 26 2.43 -7.70 6.59
N ASN A 27 3.44 -7.64 7.46
CA ASN A 27 3.91 -8.77 8.26
C ASN A 27 4.38 -8.32 9.64
N GLU A 28 4.48 -9.28 10.56
CA GLU A 28 4.71 -8.97 11.97
C GLU A 28 6.08 -8.34 12.25
N ARG A 29 7.12 -8.77 11.52
CA ARG A 29 8.49 -8.24 11.65
C ARG A 29 8.53 -6.77 11.25
N GLU A 30 7.99 -6.44 10.08
CA GLU A 30 7.93 -5.08 9.55
C GLU A 30 7.07 -4.16 10.44
N ARG A 31 5.96 -4.68 10.97
CA ARG A 31 5.12 -3.95 11.95
C ARG A 31 5.92 -3.52 13.18
N ARG A 32 6.82 -4.38 13.67
CA ARG A 32 7.70 -4.08 14.82
C ARG A 32 8.80 -3.09 14.49
N LEU A 33 9.19 -2.93 13.22
CA LEU A 33 10.21 -1.97 12.78
C LEU A 33 9.63 -0.60 12.41
N PHE A 34 8.31 -0.50 12.25
CA PHE A 34 7.62 0.75 11.97
C PHE A 34 7.30 1.48 13.29
N PHE A 35 7.85 2.68 13.49
CA PHE A 35 7.74 3.44 14.75
C PHE A 35 7.28 4.89 14.50
N GLY A 36 6.77 5.53 15.56
CA GLY A 36 6.49 6.98 15.58
C GLY A 36 5.23 7.42 14.83
N ARG A 37 4.40 6.46 14.39
CA ARG A 37 3.15 6.69 13.64
C ARG A 37 1.95 5.92 14.21
N ASP A 38 2.03 5.58 15.51
CA ASP A 38 0.99 4.79 16.18
C ASP A 38 -0.32 5.55 16.26
N ARG A 39 -0.24 6.85 16.55
CA ARG A 39 -1.40 7.74 16.61
C ARG A 39 -2.08 7.85 15.25
N GLU A 40 -1.33 8.12 14.19
CA GLU A 40 -1.87 8.24 12.82
C GLU A 40 -2.50 6.92 12.36
N GLY A 41 -1.91 5.79 12.72
CA GLY A 41 -2.50 4.47 12.46
C GLY A 41 -3.82 4.27 13.17
N ALA A 42 -3.90 4.61 14.46
CA ALA A 42 -5.12 4.49 15.26
C ALA A 42 -6.22 5.46 14.81
N ASP A 43 -5.87 6.70 14.47
CA ASP A 43 -6.81 7.70 13.96
C ASP A 43 -7.39 7.25 12.61
N LEU A 44 -6.56 6.74 11.70
CA LEU A 44 -7.02 6.21 10.42
C LEU A 44 -7.89 4.95 10.59
N LEU A 45 -7.53 4.03 11.48
CA LEU A 45 -8.35 2.86 11.78
C LEU A 45 -9.72 3.28 12.29
N SER A 46 -9.77 4.19 13.27
CA SER A 46 -11.04 4.71 13.82
C SER A 46 -11.93 5.31 12.73
N LEU A 47 -11.33 6.07 11.80
CA LEU A 47 -12.07 6.66 10.69
C LEU A 47 -12.61 5.60 9.71
N VAL A 48 -11.82 4.56 9.41
CA VAL A 48 -12.26 3.46 8.52
C VAL A 48 -13.36 2.62 9.18
N LEU A 49 -13.34 2.45 10.50
CA LEU A 49 -14.41 1.75 11.22
C LEU A 49 -15.70 2.57 11.28
N ALA A 50 -15.59 3.90 11.37
CA ALA A 50 -16.75 4.79 11.47
C ALA A 50 -17.40 5.07 10.10
N GLU A 51 -16.60 5.16 9.03
CA GLU A 51 -17.05 5.67 7.73
C GLU A 51 -17.02 4.61 6.63
N ARG A 52 -18.04 4.61 5.78
CA ARG A 52 -18.13 3.67 4.63
C ARG A 52 -17.09 3.92 3.55
N LEU A 53 -16.55 5.14 3.47
CA LEU A 53 -15.58 5.56 2.47
C LEU A 53 -14.60 6.56 3.07
N VAL A 54 -13.31 6.26 2.97
CA VAL A 54 -12.23 7.12 3.46
C VAL A 54 -11.27 7.43 2.32
N LEU A 55 -11.01 8.73 2.09
CA LEU A 55 -9.97 9.20 1.18
C LEU A 55 -8.70 9.51 1.99
N PHE A 56 -7.68 8.68 1.84
CA PHE A 56 -6.37 8.89 2.46
C PHE A 56 -5.35 9.35 1.41
N TYR A 57 -4.78 10.54 1.59
CA TYR A 57 -3.81 11.14 0.67
C TYR A 57 -2.62 11.75 1.43
N ALA A 58 -1.46 11.74 0.77
CA ALA A 58 -0.22 12.34 1.27
C ALA A 58 0.74 12.57 0.09
N PRO A 59 1.76 13.43 0.22
CA PRO A 59 2.84 13.54 -0.76
C PRO A 59 3.52 12.19 -1.04
N SER A 60 4.10 12.06 -2.24
CA SER A 60 4.88 10.86 -2.57
C SER A 60 6.03 10.69 -1.58
N GLY A 61 6.27 9.45 -1.14
CA GLY A 61 7.32 9.14 -0.17
C GLY A 61 7.00 9.45 1.30
N ALA A 62 5.84 10.04 1.62
CA ALA A 62 5.44 10.33 3.02
C ALA A 62 5.11 9.08 3.86
N GLY A 63 5.26 7.88 3.31
CA GLY A 63 4.99 6.63 4.02
C GLY A 63 3.53 6.16 4.02
N LYS A 64 2.68 6.67 3.10
CA LYS A 64 1.25 6.30 3.05
C LYS A 64 1.04 4.79 2.97
N SER A 65 1.74 4.12 2.06
CA SER A 65 1.58 2.68 1.84
C SER A 65 2.14 1.89 3.03
N SER A 66 3.23 2.36 3.62
CA SER A 66 3.80 1.80 4.84
C SER A 66 2.85 1.89 6.03
N LEU A 67 2.16 3.03 6.20
CA LEU A 67 1.17 3.19 7.28
C LEU A 67 -0.02 2.24 7.09
N LEU A 68 -0.51 2.08 5.86
CA LEU A 68 -1.57 1.11 5.56
C LEU A 68 -1.13 -0.31 5.91
N ASN A 69 0.05 -0.73 5.43
CA ASN A 69 0.56 -2.09 5.62
C ASN A 69 0.95 -2.41 7.08
N ALA A 70 1.62 -1.48 7.77
CA ALA A 70 2.18 -1.73 9.09
C ALA A 70 1.24 -1.37 10.25
N ARG A 71 0.15 -0.63 10.01
CA ARG A 71 -0.79 -0.21 11.06
C ARG A 71 -2.25 -0.48 10.69
N LEU A 72 -2.74 0.05 9.58
CA LEU A 72 -4.18 -0.05 9.26
C LEU A 72 -4.62 -1.50 9.02
N PHE A 73 -3.95 -2.21 8.12
CA PHE A 73 -4.34 -3.58 7.76
C PHE A 73 -4.26 -4.55 8.93
N PRO A 74 -3.18 -4.57 9.74
CA PRO A 74 -3.18 -5.34 10.98
C PRO A 74 -4.35 -4.98 11.90
N GLY A 75 -4.60 -3.69 12.13
CA GLY A 75 -5.71 -3.25 12.97
C GLY A 75 -7.08 -3.69 12.46
N LEU A 76 -7.33 -3.63 11.16
CA LEU A 76 -8.57 -4.13 10.56
C LEU A 76 -8.73 -5.65 10.74
N ARG A 77 -7.64 -6.42 10.65
CA ARG A 77 -7.69 -7.87 10.93
C ARG A 77 -7.95 -8.15 12.41
N ASP A 78 -7.37 -7.36 13.31
CA ASP A 78 -7.62 -7.48 14.76
C ASP A 78 -9.09 -7.19 15.09
N GLU A 79 -9.75 -6.30 14.34
CA GLU A 79 -11.20 -6.02 14.38
C GLU A 79 -12.06 -7.05 13.62
N GLY A 80 -11.46 -8.11 13.07
CA GLY A 80 -12.17 -9.21 12.40
C GLY A 80 -12.57 -8.95 10.94
N PHE A 81 -12.04 -7.91 10.31
CA PHE A 81 -12.32 -7.63 8.90
C PHE A 81 -11.51 -8.52 7.95
N THR A 82 -12.14 -8.91 6.85
CA THR A 82 -11.44 -9.48 5.69
C THR A 82 -11.01 -8.36 4.76
N ILE A 83 -9.71 -8.24 4.54
CA ILE A 83 -9.13 -7.24 3.65
C ILE A 83 -9.14 -7.78 2.23
N LEU A 84 -9.89 -7.11 1.35
CA LEU A 84 -9.89 -7.44 -0.07
C LEU A 84 -8.63 -6.88 -0.75
N GLY A 85 -8.25 -7.53 -1.85
CA GLY A 85 -7.13 -7.08 -2.67
C GLY A 85 -7.27 -5.61 -3.09
N ARG A 86 -6.14 -4.94 -3.26
CA ARG A 86 -6.10 -3.57 -3.79
C ARG A 86 -6.55 -3.59 -5.24
N ALA A 87 -7.48 -2.71 -5.58
CA ALA A 87 -7.89 -2.44 -6.95
C ALA A 87 -7.44 -1.03 -7.41
N ARG A 88 -7.13 -0.88 -8.69
CA ARG A 88 -6.83 0.41 -9.31
C ARG A 88 -8.00 0.91 -10.13
N ALA A 89 -8.54 2.06 -9.75
CA ALA A 89 -9.57 2.74 -10.53
C ALA A 89 -9.01 3.45 -11.78
N GLY A 90 -7.73 3.80 -11.78
CA GLY A 90 -7.06 4.42 -12.92
C GLY A 90 -6.29 3.40 -13.76
N GLY A 91 -6.23 3.62 -15.07
CA GLY A 91 -5.50 2.78 -16.00
C GLY A 91 -5.89 3.05 -17.45
N GLN A 92 -5.04 2.60 -18.37
CA GLN A 92 -5.34 2.65 -19.80
C GLN A 92 -6.33 1.52 -20.15
N LEU A 93 -7.31 1.86 -21.01
CA LEU A 93 -8.17 0.84 -21.60
C LEU A 93 -7.32 -0.12 -22.44
N PRO A 94 -7.66 -1.44 -22.45
CA PRO A 94 -7.02 -2.39 -23.33
C PRO A 94 -7.21 -1.99 -24.80
N ASP A 95 -6.27 -2.41 -25.63
CA ASP A 95 -6.39 -2.24 -27.07
C ASP A 95 -7.68 -2.91 -27.57
N GLY A 96 -8.42 -2.19 -28.43
CA GLY A 96 -9.70 -2.66 -28.98
C GLY A 96 -10.95 -2.33 -28.15
N ILE A 97 -10.80 -1.71 -26.97
CA ILE A 97 -11.94 -1.17 -26.21
C ILE A 97 -11.98 0.35 -26.37
N ALA A 98 -13.00 0.84 -27.08
CA ALA A 98 -13.23 2.26 -27.27
C ALA A 98 -13.84 2.91 -26.02
N LEU A 99 -13.44 4.13 -25.66
CA LEU A 99 -13.91 4.79 -24.44
C LEU A 99 -15.43 5.01 -24.44
N GLU A 100 -16.01 5.20 -25.62
CA GLU A 100 -17.45 5.45 -25.82
C GLU A 100 -18.32 4.24 -25.49
N THR A 101 -17.74 3.03 -25.51
CA THR A 101 -18.47 1.80 -25.17
C THR A 101 -18.42 1.48 -23.67
N VAL A 102 -17.62 2.22 -22.89
CA VAL A 102 -17.42 2.00 -21.46
C VAL A 102 -18.25 3.02 -20.67
N ALA A 103 -19.33 2.56 -20.03
CA ALA A 103 -20.22 3.43 -19.26
C ALA A 103 -19.50 4.19 -18.12
N ASN A 104 -18.53 3.54 -17.46
CA ASN A 104 -17.70 4.17 -16.43
C ASN A 104 -16.30 3.55 -16.45
N VAL A 105 -15.31 4.33 -16.92
CA VAL A 105 -13.91 3.90 -17.04
C VAL A 105 -13.27 3.52 -15.70
N TYR A 106 -13.68 4.15 -14.59
CA TYR A 106 -13.16 3.85 -13.27
C TYR A 106 -13.68 2.52 -12.75
N ALA A 107 -15.00 2.30 -12.82
CA ALA A 107 -15.61 1.03 -12.43
C ALA A 107 -15.07 -0.13 -13.26
N PHE A 108 -14.91 0.08 -14.58
CA PHE A 108 -14.30 -0.89 -15.48
C PHE A 108 -12.90 -1.29 -15.03
N ASN A 109 -12.02 -0.31 -14.76
CA ASN A 109 -10.65 -0.58 -14.33
C ASN A 109 -10.60 -1.27 -12.97
N VAL A 110 -11.44 -0.88 -12.00
CA VAL A 110 -11.52 -1.56 -10.70
C VAL A 110 -11.91 -3.03 -10.87
N LEU A 111 -13.01 -3.31 -11.56
CA LEU A 111 -13.50 -4.68 -11.74
C LEU A 111 -12.47 -5.56 -12.46
N ARG A 112 -11.82 -5.01 -13.49
CA ARG A 112 -10.76 -5.70 -14.23
C ARG A 112 -9.53 -5.98 -13.37
N ASP A 113 -9.13 -5.04 -12.51
CA ASP A 113 -7.96 -5.22 -11.64
C ASP A 113 -8.23 -6.28 -10.55
N ILE A 114 -9.47 -6.32 -10.04
CA ILE A 114 -9.91 -7.35 -9.09
C ILE A 114 -9.89 -8.74 -9.75
N ASP A 115 -10.41 -8.87 -10.98
CA ASP A 115 -10.43 -10.13 -11.73
C ASP A 115 -9.01 -10.71 -11.93
N ARG A 116 -8.03 -9.86 -12.26
CA ARG A 116 -6.63 -10.25 -12.43
C ARG A 116 -5.94 -10.68 -11.12
N GLY A 117 -6.44 -10.24 -9.97
CA GLY A 117 -5.86 -10.52 -8.66
C GLY A 117 -6.31 -11.85 -8.04
N GLN A 118 -7.20 -12.61 -8.70
CA GLN A 118 -7.74 -13.89 -8.22
C GLN A 118 -7.10 -15.13 -8.84
N THR A 119 -6.06 -14.97 -9.68
CA THR A 119 -5.26 -16.09 -10.26
C THR A 119 -3.90 -16.16 -9.60
#